data_AF-A0A928GJS1-F1
#
_entry.id   AF-A0A928GJS1-F1
#
_cell.length_a   1.000
_cell.length_b   1.000
_cell.length_c   1.000
_cell.angle_alpha   90.00
_cell.angle_beta   90.00
_cell.angle_gamma   90.00
#
_symmetry.space_group_name_H-M   'P 1'
#
loop_
_entity.id
_entity.type
_entity.pdbx_description
1 polymer ?
#
loop_
_entity_poly.entity_id
_entity_poly.type
_entity_poly.pdbx_seq_one_letter_code
_entity_poly.pdbx_strand_id
1 'polypeptide(L)'
;MKLNNIIDRIKLPFRKEKELFSSLYEILGFYPRNIEYYKMALMHKSIRKRNDKGKPLNNERLEFLGDAILDAAVGYIVYQHYEGKREGFLTNTRSKLVSRETLGKLASEMHLTNLLLSAGHSTSHNSYVEGNAFEALVGAIYLDRGYEACLWFFEKQVLGKYIDIDKVAFKEVNFKSKLLEWSQKNRVRLEYKLTKQKKDENGSPVFTYMVLIEGVSGESGSGYSKKEAQQKASKDTLQRLKREPQFVDAVFAAKTARTQMEEEPAMAVPSTEQEQNFIIEQDTTPANDAETKVDEKQDNVSTIDFTDKEFDLSDISHKEKSREEIIAEAEAAAFSED
;
A
#
# COMPACT_ATOMS: atom_id res chain seq x y z
N MET A 1 -28.35 -6.04 20.86
CA MET A 1 -28.86 -5.63 19.52
C MET A 1 -30.15 -6.32 19.09
N LYS A 2 -30.33 -7.64 19.33
CA LYS A 2 -31.50 -8.41 18.83
C LYS A 2 -32.87 -7.97 19.35
N LEU A 3 -33.00 -7.56 20.62
CA LEU A 3 -34.29 -7.22 21.23
C LEU A 3 -34.91 -5.91 20.67
N ASN A 4 -34.09 -4.89 20.42
CA ASN A 4 -34.56 -3.59 19.91
C ASN A 4 -35.03 -3.68 18.44
N ASN A 5 -34.46 -4.61 17.65
CA ASN A 5 -34.86 -4.81 16.25
C ASN A 5 -36.31 -5.31 16.11
N ILE A 6 -36.87 -6.00 17.11
CA ILE A 6 -38.26 -6.50 17.06
C ILE A 6 -39.25 -5.35 17.19
N ILE A 7 -39.01 -4.44 18.15
CA ILE A 7 -39.87 -3.26 18.38
C ILE A 7 -39.83 -2.33 17.16
N ASP A 8 -38.63 -2.12 16.58
CA ASP A 8 -38.50 -1.27 15.39
C ASP A 8 -39.17 -1.90 14.16
N ARG A 9 -39.10 -3.22 13.99
CA ARG A 9 -39.79 -3.96 12.92
C ARG A 9 -41.31 -3.84 13.04
N ILE A 10 -41.86 -3.93 14.24
CA ILE A 10 -43.30 -3.78 14.50
C ILE A 10 -43.77 -2.34 14.18
N LYS A 11 -42.91 -1.34 14.39
CA LYS A 11 -43.22 0.08 14.09
C LYS A 11 -43.10 0.44 12.61
N LEU A 12 -42.39 -0.35 11.80
CA LEU A 12 -42.17 -0.09 10.37
C LEU A 12 -43.44 0.23 9.56
N PRO A 13 -44.55 -0.54 9.64
CA PRO A 13 -45.78 -0.24 8.90
C PRO A 13 -46.49 1.06 9.32
N PHE A 14 -46.04 1.73 10.38
CA PHE A 14 -46.61 3.00 10.84
C PHE A 14 -45.70 4.21 10.54
N ARG A 15 -44.53 4.01 9.93
CA ARG A 15 -43.61 5.11 9.56
C ARG A 15 -43.99 5.70 8.20
N LYS A 16 -43.78 7.00 8.01
CA LYS A 16 -44.07 7.72 6.74
C LYS A 16 -43.14 7.30 5.59
N GLU A 17 -41.93 6.84 5.89
CA GLU A 17 -40.86 6.60 4.89
C GLU A 17 -40.43 5.13 4.86
N LYS A 18 -41.41 4.23 4.73
CA LYS A 18 -41.20 2.77 4.89
C LYS A 18 -40.14 2.21 3.94
N GLU A 19 -40.11 2.69 2.71
CA GLU A 19 -39.17 2.23 1.67
C GLU A 19 -37.72 2.53 2.06
N LEU A 20 -37.42 3.77 2.46
CA LEU A 20 -36.08 4.15 2.92
C LEU A 20 -35.64 3.34 4.15
N PHE A 21 -36.54 3.11 5.10
CA PHE A 21 -36.24 2.24 6.26
C PHE A 21 -35.97 0.79 5.86
N SER A 22 -36.66 0.26 4.85
CA SER A 22 -36.45 -1.10 4.36
C SER A 22 -35.09 -1.22 3.67
N SER A 23 -34.76 -0.32 2.74
CA SER A 23 -33.47 -0.34 2.05
C SER A 23 -32.31 -0.11 3.01
N LEU A 24 -32.45 0.80 3.98
CA LEU A 24 -31.43 0.97 5.02
C LEU A 24 -31.30 -0.27 5.89
N TYR A 25 -32.38 -1.00 6.17
CA TYR A 25 -32.29 -2.25 6.93
C TYR A 25 -31.51 -3.33 6.18
N GLU A 26 -31.67 -3.44 4.86
CA GLU A 26 -30.93 -4.39 4.03
C GLU A 26 -29.42 -4.12 4.05
N ILE A 27 -29.03 -2.84 4.04
CA ILE A 27 -27.64 -2.38 4.11
C ILE A 27 -27.08 -2.55 5.53
N LEU A 28 -27.80 -2.05 6.53
CA LEU A 28 -27.30 -1.91 7.90
C LEU A 28 -27.47 -3.18 8.73
N GLY A 29 -28.43 -4.05 8.41
CA GLY A 29 -28.85 -5.17 9.24
C GLY A 29 -29.65 -4.77 10.49
N PHE A 30 -29.99 -3.50 10.63
CA PHE A 30 -30.83 -2.96 11.70
C PHE A 30 -31.59 -1.70 11.26
N TYR A 31 -32.66 -1.35 11.97
CA TYR A 31 -33.45 -0.16 11.64
C TYR A 31 -32.87 1.11 12.27
N PRO A 32 -32.71 2.21 11.52
CA PRO A 32 -32.41 3.52 12.11
C PRO A 32 -33.36 3.92 13.24
N ARG A 33 -32.83 4.51 14.32
CA ARG A 33 -33.67 5.16 15.36
C ARG A 33 -34.03 6.58 14.90
N ASN A 34 -33.06 7.34 14.42
CA ASN A 34 -33.23 8.67 13.84
C ASN A 34 -32.86 8.66 12.35
N ILE A 35 -33.88 8.71 11.50
CA ILE A 35 -33.73 8.64 10.04
C ILE A 35 -33.03 9.87 9.44
N GLU A 36 -33.06 11.01 10.12
CA GLU A 36 -32.52 12.26 9.58
C GLU A 36 -31.01 12.21 9.39
N TYR A 37 -30.28 11.47 10.25
CA TYR A 37 -28.85 11.25 10.06
C TYR A 37 -28.55 10.50 8.76
N TYR A 38 -29.36 9.49 8.43
CA TYR A 38 -29.17 8.67 7.24
C TYR A 38 -29.56 9.41 5.97
N LYS A 39 -30.63 10.21 6.01
CA LYS A 39 -30.96 11.12 4.89
C LYS A 39 -29.81 12.09 4.63
N MET A 40 -29.26 12.68 5.69
CA MET A 40 -28.14 13.60 5.56
C MET A 40 -26.90 12.91 4.99
N ALA A 41 -26.63 11.65 5.36
CA ALA A 41 -25.53 10.87 4.79
C ALA A 41 -25.66 10.67 3.27
N LEU A 42 -26.89 10.48 2.78
CA LEU A 42 -27.22 10.32 1.36
C LEU A 42 -27.24 11.64 0.57
N MET A 43 -27.02 12.80 1.22
CA MET A 43 -27.05 14.11 0.56
C MET A 43 -25.64 14.61 0.23
N HIS A 44 -25.13 14.27 -0.95
CA HIS A 44 -23.84 14.83 -1.39
C HIS A 44 -23.96 16.29 -1.88
N LYS A 45 -22.87 17.05 -1.75
CA LYS A 45 -22.78 18.52 -1.99
C LYS A 45 -23.31 19.00 -3.34
N SER A 46 -23.39 18.11 -4.34
CA SER A 46 -23.95 18.39 -5.66
C SER A 46 -25.43 18.78 -5.64
N ILE A 47 -26.20 18.40 -4.60
CA ILE A 47 -27.65 18.61 -4.54
C ILE A 47 -28.04 20.08 -4.24
N ARG A 48 -27.09 20.98 -3.92
CA ARG A 48 -27.33 22.43 -3.67
C ARG A 48 -28.53 22.74 -2.76
N LYS A 49 -28.89 21.85 -1.83
CA LYS A 49 -29.98 22.06 -0.89
C LYS A 49 -29.48 22.91 0.29
N ARG A 50 -30.31 23.84 0.75
CA ARG A 50 -30.02 24.71 1.90
C ARG A 50 -31.11 24.55 2.96
N ASN A 51 -30.73 24.72 4.22
CA ASN A 51 -31.71 24.77 5.31
C ASN A 51 -32.38 26.16 5.37
N ASP A 52 -33.37 26.30 6.26
CA ASP A 52 -34.10 27.55 6.49
C ASP A 52 -33.20 28.71 6.95
N LYS A 53 -31.98 28.40 7.42
CA LYS A 53 -30.94 29.36 7.81
C LYS A 53 -29.92 29.63 6.70
N GLY A 54 -30.16 29.17 5.47
CA GLY A 54 -29.31 29.36 4.30
C GLY A 54 -28.00 28.57 4.30
N LYS A 55 -27.75 27.71 5.29
CA LYS A 55 -26.54 26.86 5.34
C LYS A 55 -26.70 25.68 4.37
N PRO A 56 -25.62 25.28 3.67
CA PRO A 56 -25.64 24.09 2.83
C PRO A 56 -25.95 22.86 3.66
N LEU A 57 -26.90 22.05 3.20
CA LEU A 57 -27.17 20.72 3.74
C LEU A 57 -26.40 19.72 2.88
N ASN A 58 -25.26 19.25 3.40
CA ASN A 58 -24.42 18.26 2.75
C ASN A 58 -23.88 17.24 3.77
N ASN A 59 -23.34 16.15 3.26
CA ASN A 59 -22.81 15.03 4.04
C ASN A 59 -21.36 15.21 4.50
N GLU A 60 -20.66 16.29 4.14
CA GLU A 60 -19.22 16.48 4.41
C GLU A 60 -18.86 16.39 5.90
N ARG A 61 -19.74 16.88 6.79
CA ARG A 61 -19.51 16.77 8.25
C ARG A 61 -19.67 15.33 8.76
N LEU A 62 -20.57 14.56 8.14
CA LEU A 62 -20.73 13.14 8.46
C LEU A 62 -19.60 12.31 7.87
N GLU A 63 -19.15 12.63 6.66
CA GLU A 63 -17.96 12.04 6.03
C GLU A 63 -16.75 12.19 6.95
N PHE A 64 -16.44 13.42 7.38
CA PHE A 64 -15.33 13.70 8.29
C PHE A 64 -15.38 12.89 9.60
N LEU A 65 -16.56 12.81 10.23
CA LEU A 65 -16.74 12.03 11.45
C LEU A 65 -16.64 10.53 11.17
N GLY A 66 -17.26 10.08 10.09
CA GLY A 66 -17.32 8.69 9.68
C GLY A 66 -15.94 8.12 9.36
N ASP A 67 -15.09 8.87 8.67
CA ASP A 67 -13.70 8.52 8.37
C ASP A 67 -12.91 8.19 9.64
N ALA A 68 -12.94 9.08 10.63
CA ALA A 68 -12.26 8.86 11.91
C ALA A 68 -12.79 7.64 12.69
N ILE A 69 -14.12 7.43 12.68
CA ILE A 69 -14.74 6.27 13.34
C ILE A 69 -14.42 4.98 12.60
N LEU A 70 -14.41 5.01 11.27
CA LEU A 70 -14.08 3.89 10.42
C LEU A 70 -12.62 3.47 10.63
N ASP A 71 -11.68 4.41 10.65
CA ASP A 71 -10.27 4.16 10.94
C ASP A 71 -10.07 3.48 12.30
N ALA A 72 -10.79 3.95 13.33
CA ALA A 72 -10.75 3.36 14.65
C ALA A 72 -11.32 1.93 14.66
N ALA A 73 -12.50 1.73 14.04
CA ALA A 73 -13.15 0.42 13.96
C ALA A 73 -12.31 -0.61 13.19
N VAL A 74 -11.80 -0.24 12.01
CA VAL A 74 -10.93 -1.11 11.20
C VAL A 74 -9.61 -1.36 11.91
N GLY A 75 -9.02 -0.34 12.54
CA GLY A 75 -7.80 -0.49 13.33
C GLY A 75 -7.96 -1.53 14.45
N TYR A 76 -9.08 -1.47 15.18
CA TYR A 76 -9.40 -2.46 16.23
C TYR A 76 -9.53 -3.88 15.65
N ILE A 77 -10.28 -4.05 14.57
CA ILE A 77 -10.49 -5.38 13.96
C ILE A 77 -9.17 -5.96 13.44
N VAL A 78 -8.38 -5.18 12.71
CA VAL A 78 -7.09 -5.62 12.15
C VAL A 78 -6.12 -6.00 13.27
N TYR A 79 -6.10 -5.23 14.37
CA TYR A 79 -5.28 -5.53 15.54
C TYR A 79 -5.67 -6.86 16.19
N GLN A 80 -6.97 -7.14 16.34
CA GLN A 80 -7.46 -8.39 16.92
C GLN A 80 -7.27 -9.59 15.98
N HIS A 81 -7.43 -9.40 14.67
CA HIS A 81 -7.34 -10.50 13.70
C HIS A 81 -5.90 -10.98 13.46
N TYR A 82 -4.92 -10.08 13.53
CA TYR A 82 -3.52 -10.38 13.22
C TYR A 82 -2.60 -10.32 14.44
N GLU A 83 -2.75 -11.29 15.33
CA GLU A 83 -1.86 -11.43 16.49
C GLU A 83 -0.39 -11.62 16.03
N GLY A 84 0.52 -10.84 16.61
CA GLY A 84 1.97 -10.94 16.35
C GLY A 84 2.49 -10.30 15.06
N LYS A 85 1.64 -9.70 14.21
CA LYS A 85 2.11 -8.93 13.05
C LYS A 85 2.62 -7.54 13.47
N ARG A 86 3.64 -7.05 12.77
CA ARG A 86 4.28 -5.74 13.04
C ARG A 86 3.35 -4.58 12.65
N GLU A 87 3.54 -3.42 13.29
CA GLU A 87 2.77 -2.19 13.06
C GLU A 87 2.63 -1.84 11.57
N GLY A 88 3.71 -1.89 10.79
CA GLY A 88 3.66 -1.57 9.37
C GLY A 88 2.70 -2.44 8.54
N PHE A 89 2.57 -3.73 8.89
CA PHE A 89 1.59 -4.62 8.26
C PHE A 89 0.16 -4.25 8.64
N LEU A 90 -0.07 -3.95 9.92
CA LEU A 90 -1.39 -3.55 10.44
C LEU A 90 -1.84 -2.22 9.81
N THR A 91 -0.95 -1.22 9.78
CA THR A 91 -1.20 0.08 9.15
C THR A 91 -1.48 -0.07 7.65
N ASN A 92 -0.70 -0.88 6.93
CA ASN A 92 -0.95 -1.14 5.51
C ASN A 92 -2.31 -1.81 5.27
N THR A 93 -2.65 -2.81 6.08
CA THR A 93 -3.91 -3.55 5.97
C THR A 93 -5.11 -2.65 6.26
N ARG A 94 -5.03 -1.84 7.34
CA ARG A 94 -6.04 -0.82 7.64
C ARG A 94 -6.23 0.13 6.46
N SER A 95 -5.15 0.72 5.93
CA SER A 95 -5.21 1.66 4.81
C SER A 95 -5.81 1.05 3.54
N LYS A 96 -5.63 -0.25 3.29
CA LYS A 96 -6.27 -0.95 2.18
C LYS A 96 -7.78 -1.09 2.40
N LEU A 97 -8.20 -1.51 3.60
CA LEU A 97 -9.61 -1.72 3.93
C LEU A 97 -10.43 -0.42 3.90
N VAL A 98 -9.85 0.68 4.41
CA VAL A 98 -10.49 2.01 4.39
C VAL A 98 -10.17 2.81 3.12
N SER A 99 -9.51 2.19 2.14
CA SER A 99 -9.19 2.90 0.89
C SER A 99 -10.47 3.27 0.15
N ARG A 100 -10.48 4.46 -0.45
CA ARG A 100 -11.60 4.94 -1.27
C ARG A 100 -12.05 3.95 -2.36
N GLU A 101 -11.10 3.23 -2.96
CA GLU A 101 -11.42 2.20 -3.95
C GLU A 101 -12.22 1.06 -3.32
N THR A 102 -11.83 0.61 -2.13
CA THR A 102 -12.52 -0.45 -1.40
C THR A 102 -13.88 0.01 -0.90
N LEU A 103 -13.96 1.21 -0.30
CA LEU A 103 -15.22 1.78 0.18
C LEU A 103 -16.20 2.07 -0.97
N GLY A 104 -15.72 2.53 -2.12
CA GLY A 104 -16.55 2.71 -3.32
C GLY A 104 -17.12 1.38 -3.83
N LYS A 105 -16.29 0.32 -3.90
CA LYS A 105 -16.76 -1.02 -4.27
C LYS A 105 -17.80 -1.55 -3.29
N LEU A 106 -17.54 -1.40 -1.98
CA LEU A 106 -18.50 -1.77 -0.94
C LEU A 106 -19.83 -1.04 -1.09
N ALA A 107 -19.79 0.28 -1.28
CA ALA A 107 -20.99 1.08 -1.47
C ALA A 107 -21.81 0.61 -2.69
N SER A 108 -21.13 0.28 -3.80
CA SER A 108 -21.76 -0.32 -4.99
C SER A 108 -22.38 -1.69 -4.69
N GLU A 109 -21.64 -2.60 -4.05
CA GLU A 109 -22.09 -3.97 -3.72
C GLU A 109 -23.21 -4.01 -2.68
N MET A 110 -23.24 -3.05 -1.77
CA MET A 110 -24.31 -2.89 -0.78
C MET A 110 -25.52 -2.14 -1.34
N HIS A 111 -25.53 -1.81 -2.64
CA HIS A 111 -26.60 -1.04 -3.29
C HIS A 111 -26.83 0.36 -2.69
N LEU A 112 -25.83 0.93 -2.00
CA LEU A 112 -25.87 2.30 -1.49
C LEU A 112 -26.00 3.31 -2.64
N THR A 113 -25.41 2.99 -3.80
CA THR A 113 -25.53 3.79 -5.02
C THR A 113 -26.99 3.99 -5.44
N ASN A 114 -27.85 2.98 -5.29
CA ASN A 114 -29.27 3.11 -5.64
C ASN A 114 -29.98 4.12 -4.74
N LEU A 115 -29.65 4.14 -3.45
CA LEU A 115 -30.18 5.14 -2.51
C LEU A 115 -29.70 6.55 -2.82
N LEU A 116 -28.45 6.70 -3.25
CA LEU A 116 -27.92 7.99 -3.72
C LEU A 116 -28.66 8.48 -4.97
N LEU A 117 -28.90 7.60 -5.94
CA LEU A 117 -29.67 7.92 -7.15
C LEU A 117 -31.10 8.33 -6.81
N SER A 118 -31.77 7.58 -5.93
CA SER A 118 -33.11 7.95 -5.43
C SER A 118 -33.13 9.28 -4.65
N ALA A 119 -32.01 9.67 -4.03
CA ALA A 119 -31.84 10.97 -3.39
C ALA A 119 -31.58 12.13 -4.37
N GLY A 120 -31.51 11.86 -5.68
CA GLY A 120 -31.35 12.89 -6.73
C GLY A 120 -29.90 13.07 -7.20
N HIS A 121 -29.01 12.12 -6.93
CA HIS A 121 -27.67 12.13 -7.53
C HIS A 121 -27.70 11.66 -8.98
N SER A 122 -26.91 12.31 -9.85
CA SER A 122 -26.70 11.84 -11.22
C SER A 122 -25.69 10.69 -11.23
N THR A 123 -25.86 9.76 -12.17
CA THR A 123 -24.97 8.61 -12.43
C THR A 123 -23.63 9.07 -13.01
N SER A 124 -22.84 9.84 -12.26
CA SER A 124 -21.42 9.97 -12.58
C SER A 124 -20.72 8.72 -12.06
N HIS A 125 -19.97 8.01 -12.91
CA HIS A 125 -19.10 6.86 -12.56
C HIS A 125 -17.93 7.23 -11.61
N ASN A 126 -18.12 8.23 -10.77
CA ASN A 126 -17.08 8.76 -9.92
C ASN A 126 -17.15 8.04 -8.58
N SER A 127 -16.27 7.05 -8.41
CA SER A 127 -16.09 6.26 -7.18
C SER A 127 -15.93 7.12 -5.91
N TYR A 128 -15.57 8.39 -6.09
CA TYR A 128 -15.47 9.40 -5.04
C TYR A 128 -16.79 9.66 -4.30
N VAL A 129 -17.93 9.66 -5.00
CA VAL A 129 -19.23 9.96 -4.37
C VAL A 129 -19.68 8.78 -3.49
N GLU A 130 -19.42 7.56 -3.95
CA GLU A 130 -19.83 6.32 -3.28
C GLU A 130 -19.01 6.08 -2.01
N GLY A 131 -17.68 6.25 -2.07
CA GLY A 131 -16.81 6.14 -0.90
C GLY A 131 -17.16 7.17 0.18
N ASN A 132 -17.32 8.44 -0.20
CA ASN A 132 -17.72 9.50 0.73
C ASN A 132 -19.10 9.26 1.35
N ALA A 133 -20.04 8.71 0.57
CA ALA A 133 -21.36 8.34 1.09
C ALA A 133 -21.28 7.18 2.09
N PHE A 134 -20.38 6.23 1.88
CA PHE A 134 -20.12 5.15 2.82
C PHE A 134 -19.56 5.68 4.15
N GLU A 135 -18.56 6.55 4.10
CA GLU A 135 -18.02 7.23 5.29
C GLU A 135 -19.12 8.02 6.00
N ALA A 136 -19.92 8.80 5.27
CA ALA A 136 -21.04 9.53 5.85
C ALA A 136 -22.11 8.60 6.48
N LEU A 137 -22.33 7.42 5.91
CA LEU A 137 -23.22 6.41 6.49
C LEU A 137 -22.68 5.90 7.82
N VAL A 138 -21.38 5.64 7.93
CA VAL A 138 -20.73 5.26 9.20
C VAL A 138 -20.87 6.37 10.23
N GLY A 139 -20.68 7.63 9.83
CA GLY A 139 -20.92 8.80 10.68
C GLY A 139 -22.37 8.88 11.18
N ALA A 140 -23.35 8.57 10.33
CA ALA A 140 -24.76 8.52 10.71
C ALA A 140 -25.06 7.38 11.71
N ILE A 141 -24.49 6.19 11.52
CA ILE A 141 -24.62 5.07 12.46
C ILE A 141 -24.06 5.46 13.83
N TYR A 142 -22.89 6.09 13.85
CA TYR A 142 -22.25 6.52 15.09
C TYR A 142 -23.13 7.49 15.88
N LEU A 143 -23.71 8.50 15.22
CA LEU A 143 -24.61 9.45 15.88
C LEU A 143 -25.94 8.82 16.33
N ASP A 144 -26.44 7.82 15.59
CA ASP A 144 -27.71 7.17 15.91
C ASP A 144 -27.61 6.12 17.03
N ARG A 145 -26.53 5.33 17.03
CA ARG A 145 -26.42 4.10 17.85
C ARG A 145 -25.08 3.93 18.56
N GLY A 146 -24.12 4.83 18.36
CA GLY A 146 -22.81 4.81 19.00
C GLY A 146 -21.80 3.86 18.34
N TYR A 147 -20.59 3.84 18.91
CA TYR A 147 -19.42 3.15 18.35
C TYR A 147 -19.61 1.62 18.23
N GLU A 148 -20.22 0.99 19.22
CA GLU A 148 -20.52 -0.46 19.22
C GLU A 148 -21.34 -0.90 18.00
N ALA A 149 -22.26 -0.04 17.54
CA ALA A 149 -23.06 -0.32 16.36
C ALA A 149 -22.22 -0.19 15.07
N CYS A 150 -21.26 0.74 15.03
CA CYS A 150 -20.30 0.86 13.92
C CYS A 150 -19.41 -0.37 13.83
N LEU A 151 -18.85 -0.83 14.96
CA LEU A 151 -18.06 -2.06 15.01
C LEU A 151 -18.85 -3.27 14.51
N TRP A 152 -20.07 -3.46 15.05
CA TRP A 152 -20.92 -4.56 14.63
C TRP A 152 -21.28 -4.49 13.14
N PHE A 153 -21.60 -3.29 12.64
CA PHE A 153 -21.88 -3.08 11.22
C PHE A 153 -20.67 -3.47 10.36
N PHE A 154 -19.48 -3.00 10.71
CA PHE A 154 -18.29 -3.30 9.92
C PHE A 154 -17.91 -4.78 9.99
N GLU A 155 -17.89 -5.40 11.18
CA GLU A 155 -17.56 -6.81 11.31
C GLU A 155 -18.57 -7.73 10.61
N LYS A 156 -19.87 -7.49 10.81
CA LYS A 156 -20.92 -8.45 10.38
C LYS A 156 -21.51 -8.16 9.02
N GLN A 157 -21.68 -6.88 8.66
CA GLN A 157 -22.23 -6.53 7.36
C GLN A 157 -21.14 -6.32 6.32
N VAL A 158 -20.01 -5.72 6.68
CA VAL A 158 -18.96 -5.41 5.70
C VAL A 158 -17.99 -6.59 5.53
N LEU A 159 -17.23 -6.93 6.57
CA LEU A 159 -16.25 -8.02 6.51
C LEU A 159 -16.92 -9.38 6.38
N GLY A 160 -17.97 -9.65 7.16
CA GLY A 160 -18.65 -10.94 7.12
C GLY A 160 -19.33 -11.31 5.79
N LYS A 161 -19.52 -10.36 4.86
CA LYS A 161 -20.26 -10.59 3.61
C LYS A 161 -19.49 -10.23 2.34
N TYR A 162 -18.71 -9.15 2.37
CA TYR A 162 -18.13 -8.55 1.16
C TYR A 162 -16.61 -8.59 1.14
N ILE A 163 -15.96 -8.62 2.30
CA ILE A 163 -14.49 -8.54 2.37
C ILE A 163 -13.90 -9.73 3.13
N ASP A 164 -13.10 -10.50 2.40
CA ASP A 164 -12.13 -11.42 2.98
C ASP A 164 -10.87 -10.63 3.38
N ILE A 165 -10.66 -10.48 4.70
CA ILE A 165 -9.61 -9.61 5.25
C ILE A 165 -8.21 -10.10 4.87
N ASP A 166 -7.99 -11.41 4.80
CA ASP A 166 -6.71 -12.02 4.43
C ASP A 166 -6.39 -11.77 2.96
N LYS A 167 -7.38 -11.94 2.08
CA LYS A 167 -7.20 -11.58 0.67
C LYS A 167 -6.83 -10.11 0.49
N VAL A 168 -7.43 -9.20 1.25
CA VAL A 168 -7.09 -7.77 1.17
C VAL A 168 -5.71 -7.48 1.74
N ALA A 169 -5.39 -8.04 2.91
CA ALA A 169 -4.11 -7.82 3.59
C ALA A 169 -2.93 -8.26 2.72
N PHE A 170 -2.99 -9.48 2.16
CA PHE A 170 -1.92 -10.03 1.33
C PHE A 170 -1.95 -9.58 -0.13
N LYS A 171 -3.02 -8.93 -0.59
CA LYS A 171 -3.05 -8.33 -1.93
C LYS A 171 -1.98 -7.24 -2.04
N GLU A 172 -1.00 -7.50 -2.88
CA GLU A 172 0.05 -6.55 -3.13
C GLU A 172 -0.43 -5.45 -4.06
N VAL A 173 -0.54 -4.24 -3.52
CA VAL A 173 -1.00 -3.05 -4.27
C VAL A 173 0.12 -2.05 -4.49
N ASN A 174 1.28 -2.20 -3.82
CA ASN A 174 2.41 -1.27 -3.88
C ASN A 174 3.70 -1.84 -4.53
N PHE A 175 3.59 -2.33 -5.76
CA PHE A 175 4.71 -2.85 -6.57
C PHE A 175 5.85 -1.85 -6.80
N LYS A 176 5.56 -0.55 -6.88
CA LYS A 176 6.63 0.47 -6.99
C LYS A 176 7.50 0.50 -5.74
N SER A 177 6.90 0.53 -4.55
CA SER A 177 7.67 0.50 -3.30
C SER A 177 8.45 -0.80 -3.14
N LYS A 178 7.86 -1.96 -3.45
CA LYS A 178 8.60 -3.24 -3.40
C LYS A 178 9.79 -3.29 -4.35
N LEU A 179 9.64 -2.75 -5.57
CA LEU A 179 10.76 -2.71 -6.50
C LEU A 179 11.87 -1.77 -6.02
N LEU A 180 11.52 -0.65 -5.40
CA LEU A 180 12.47 0.25 -4.74
C LEU A 180 13.17 -0.43 -3.56
N GLU A 181 12.45 -1.14 -2.70
CA GLU A 181 13.00 -1.90 -1.58
C GLU A 181 13.96 -3.00 -2.07
N TRP A 182 13.57 -3.76 -3.10
CA TRP A 182 14.43 -4.77 -3.72
C TRP A 182 15.70 -4.14 -4.33
N SER A 183 15.55 -3.00 -5.01
CA SER A 183 16.67 -2.26 -5.59
C SER A 183 17.65 -1.75 -4.53
N GLN A 184 17.14 -1.22 -3.41
CA GLN A 184 17.94 -0.77 -2.28
C GLN A 184 18.64 -1.93 -1.58
N LYS A 185 17.93 -3.04 -1.31
CA LYS A 185 18.50 -4.24 -0.69
C LYS A 185 19.67 -4.80 -1.51
N ASN A 186 19.53 -4.82 -2.83
CA ASN A 186 20.55 -5.32 -3.74
C ASN A 186 21.60 -4.27 -4.16
N ARG A 187 21.47 -3.03 -3.69
CA ARG A 187 22.34 -1.89 -4.04
C ARG A 187 22.47 -1.68 -5.56
N VAL A 188 21.35 -1.77 -6.27
CA VAL A 188 21.27 -1.52 -7.72
C VAL A 188 20.55 -0.21 -7.99
N ARG A 189 21.00 0.58 -8.98
CA ARG A 189 20.32 1.81 -9.41
C ARG A 189 19.01 1.49 -10.13
N LEU A 190 17.92 2.16 -9.73
CA LEU A 190 16.59 2.03 -10.34
C LEU A 190 16.15 3.37 -10.93
N GLU A 191 15.79 3.38 -12.21
CA GLU A 191 15.31 4.56 -12.92
C GLU A 191 13.98 4.30 -13.64
N TYR A 192 13.15 5.34 -13.72
CA TYR A 192 11.87 5.30 -14.46
C TYR A 192 11.95 6.27 -15.64
N LYS A 193 12.05 5.74 -16.86
CA LYS A 193 12.13 6.55 -18.09
C LYS A 193 10.75 6.68 -18.73
N LEU A 194 10.33 7.92 -19.01
CA LEU A 194 9.11 8.16 -19.77
C LEU A 194 9.38 7.85 -21.25
N THR A 195 8.72 6.82 -21.79
CA THR A 195 8.91 6.38 -23.17
C THR A 195 7.89 6.99 -24.11
N LYS A 196 6.62 7.07 -23.68
CA LYS A 196 5.53 7.60 -24.50
C LYS A 196 4.59 8.44 -23.64
N GLN A 197 4.08 9.51 -24.24
CA GLN A 197 2.97 10.29 -23.71
C GLN A 197 2.00 10.53 -24.87
N LYS A 198 0.77 10.05 -24.72
CA LYS A 198 -0.29 10.20 -25.73
C LYS A 198 -1.58 10.66 -25.06
N LYS A 199 -2.58 11.01 -25.87
CA LYS A 199 -3.96 11.15 -25.41
C LYS A 199 -4.77 9.99 -25.96
N ASP A 200 -5.65 9.45 -25.12
CA ASP A 200 -6.62 8.43 -25.52
C ASP A 200 -7.73 9.04 -26.39
N GLU A 201 -8.61 8.21 -26.94
CA GLU A 201 -9.73 8.64 -27.81
C GLU A 201 -10.65 9.67 -27.11
N ASN A 202 -10.77 9.57 -25.79
CA ASN A 202 -11.57 10.48 -24.97
C ASN A 202 -10.79 11.74 -24.51
N GLY A 203 -9.61 12.00 -25.07
CA GLY A 203 -8.77 13.16 -24.76
C GLY A 203 -8.00 13.08 -23.44
N SER A 204 -8.11 11.97 -22.70
CA SER A 204 -7.41 11.73 -21.43
C SER A 204 -5.93 11.42 -21.64
N PRO A 205 -4.99 11.95 -20.84
CA PRO A 205 -3.57 11.70 -21.02
C PRO A 205 -3.19 10.27 -20.60
N VAL A 206 -2.41 9.59 -21.43
CA VAL A 206 -1.84 8.25 -21.18
C VAL A 206 -0.32 8.38 -21.15
N PHE A 207 0.28 7.94 -20.04
CA PHE A 207 1.72 7.93 -19.83
C PHE A 207 2.23 6.50 -19.88
N THR A 208 3.34 6.27 -20.57
CA THR A 208 4.05 4.98 -20.59
C THR A 208 5.44 5.16 -20.01
N TYR A 209 5.72 4.47 -18.91
CA TYR A 209 7.03 4.43 -18.27
C TYR A 209 7.69 3.08 -18.48
N MET A 210 9.00 3.08 -18.67
CA MET A 210 9.85 1.89 -18.66
C MET A 210 10.74 1.93 -17.41
N VAL A 211 10.87 0.78 -16.77
CA VAL A 211 11.83 0.60 -15.67
C VAL A 211 13.20 0.25 -16.23
N LEU A 212 14.23 0.90 -15.72
CA LEU A 212 15.63 0.57 -15.98
C LEU A 212 16.29 0.21 -14.65
N ILE A 213 16.96 -0.95 -14.59
CA ILE A 213 17.72 -1.38 -13.42
C ILE A 213 19.18 -1.47 -13.84
N GLU A 214 20.06 -0.63 -13.28
CA GLU A 214 21.48 -0.50 -13.69
C GLU A 214 21.64 -0.29 -15.21
N GLY A 215 20.72 0.48 -15.81
CA GLY A 215 20.69 0.72 -17.26
C GLY A 215 20.10 -0.43 -18.10
N VAL A 216 19.81 -1.59 -17.50
CA VAL A 216 19.17 -2.72 -18.18
C VAL A 216 17.66 -2.48 -18.25
N SER A 217 17.10 -2.59 -19.46
CA SER A 217 15.66 -2.40 -19.71
C SER A 217 14.83 -3.52 -19.08
N GLY A 218 14.05 -3.16 -18.05
CA GLY A 218 13.00 -3.98 -17.48
C GLY A 218 11.72 -3.92 -18.32
N GLU A 219 10.57 -3.92 -17.65
CA GLU A 219 9.27 -3.85 -18.30
C GLU A 219 8.73 -2.42 -18.41
N SER A 220 7.73 -2.25 -19.28
CA SER A 220 7.02 -0.99 -19.45
C SER A 220 5.57 -1.08 -19.01
N GLY A 221 5.07 0.01 -18.43
CA GLY A 221 3.70 0.12 -17.95
C GLY A 221 3.05 1.43 -18.37
N SER A 222 1.79 1.33 -18.78
CA SER A 222 0.95 2.48 -19.18
C SER A 222 -0.15 2.74 -18.16
N GLY A 223 -0.48 4.00 -17.93
CA GLY A 223 -1.57 4.45 -17.06
C GLY A 223 -2.00 5.88 -17.33
N TYR A 224 -3.16 6.28 -16.77
CA TYR A 224 -3.72 7.62 -16.95
C TYR A 224 -3.01 8.67 -16.07
N SER A 225 -2.20 8.23 -15.10
CA SER A 225 -1.31 9.07 -14.32
C SER A 225 0.13 8.54 -14.33
N LYS A 226 1.10 9.43 -14.10
CA LYS A 226 2.52 9.04 -13.96
C LYS A 226 2.71 7.98 -12.87
N LYS A 227 1.99 8.11 -11.75
CA LYS A 227 2.06 7.17 -10.62
C LYS A 227 1.56 5.79 -11.01
N GLU A 228 0.40 5.72 -11.67
CA GLU A 228 -0.20 4.46 -12.13
C GLU A 228 0.66 3.76 -13.20
N ALA A 229 1.19 4.51 -14.16
CA ALA A 229 2.08 3.97 -15.18
C ALA A 229 3.35 3.35 -14.57
N GLN A 230 3.99 4.05 -13.63
CA GLN A 230 5.15 3.54 -12.90
C GLN A 230 4.81 2.32 -12.04
N GLN A 231 3.63 2.31 -11.42
CA GLN A 231 3.14 1.18 -10.62
C GLN A 231 3.02 -0.09 -11.46
N LYS A 232 2.41 0.03 -12.64
CA LYS A 232 2.25 -1.08 -13.58
C LYS A 232 3.59 -1.57 -14.11
N ALA A 233 4.47 -0.65 -14.52
CA ALA A 233 5.81 -1.00 -14.98
C ALA A 233 6.61 -1.74 -13.89
N SER A 234 6.46 -1.32 -12.63
CA SER A 234 7.12 -1.97 -11.50
C SER A 234 6.58 -3.37 -11.24
N LYS A 235 5.26 -3.57 -11.36
CA LYS A 235 4.62 -4.88 -11.23
C LYS A 235 5.16 -5.87 -12.25
N ASP A 236 5.18 -5.46 -13.51
CA ASP A 236 5.60 -6.33 -14.61
C ASP A 236 7.11 -6.62 -14.51
N THR A 237 7.92 -5.62 -14.12
CA THR A 237 9.37 -5.80 -13.88
C THR A 237 9.65 -6.74 -12.71
N LEU A 238 8.90 -6.62 -11.61
CA LEU A 238 8.99 -7.54 -10.47
C LEU A 238 8.61 -8.97 -10.85
N GLN A 239 7.60 -9.15 -11.73
CA GLN A 239 7.26 -10.48 -12.24
C GLN A 239 8.36 -11.05 -13.13
N ARG A 240 8.99 -10.22 -13.96
CA ARG A 240 10.12 -10.62 -14.79
C ARG A 240 11.33 -11.04 -13.95
N LEU A 241 11.68 -10.26 -12.92
CA LEU A 241 12.75 -10.61 -11.95
C LEU A 241 12.54 -11.99 -11.32
N LYS A 242 11.28 -12.43 -11.14
CA LYS A 242 10.98 -13.76 -10.60
C LYS A 242 11.01 -14.89 -11.62
N ARG A 243 10.68 -14.60 -12.87
CA ARG A 243 10.53 -15.63 -13.93
C ARG A 243 11.82 -15.86 -14.70
N GLU A 244 12.65 -14.83 -14.84
CA GLU A 244 13.83 -14.83 -15.71
C GLU A 244 15.11 -14.62 -14.89
N PRO A 245 15.80 -15.69 -14.47
CA PRO A 245 17.09 -15.59 -13.78
C PRO A 245 18.14 -14.84 -14.61
N GLN A 246 18.12 -15.01 -15.94
CA GLN A 246 19.02 -14.33 -16.87
C GLN A 246 18.92 -12.79 -16.79
N PHE A 247 17.72 -12.26 -16.51
CA PHE A 247 17.54 -10.82 -16.34
C PHE A 247 18.19 -10.33 -15.03
N VAL A 248 18.10 -11.15 -13.97
CA VAL A 248 18.75 -10.87 -12.68
C VAL A 248 20.27 -10.88 -12.85
N ASP A 249 20.83 -11.87 -13.54
CA ASP A 249 22.26 -11.97 -13.80
C ASP A 249 22.77 -10.78 -14.61
N ALA A 250 22.03 -10.36 -15.64
CA ALA A 250 22.37 -9.18 -16.44
C ALA A 250 22.39 -7.88 -15.60
N VAL A 251 21.44 -7.73 -14.66
CA VAL A 251 21.41 -6.60 -13.73
C VAL A 251 22.62 -6.59 -12.80
N PHE A 252 22.99 -7.74 -12.23
CA PHE A 252 24.17 -7.83 -11.35
C PHE A 252 25.49 -7.70 -12.12
N ALA A 253 25.57 -8.18 -13.36
CA ALA A 253 26.71 -7.93 -14.23
C ALA A 253 26.86 -6.43 -14.54
N ALA A 254 25.77 -5.73 -14.85
CA ALA A 254 25.78 -4.29 -15.06
C ALA A 254 26.18 -3.51 -13.80
N LYS A 255 25.72 -3.94 -12.62
CA LYS A 255 26.17 -3.40 -11.32
C LYS A 255 27.68 -3.58 -11.11
N THR A 256 28.19 -4.76 -11.43
CA THR A 256 29.62 -5.08 -11.28
C THR A 256 30.47 -4.19 -12.19
N ALA A 257 30.06 -4.06 -13.46
CA ALA A 257 30.71 -3.15 -14.41
C ALA A 257 30.71 -1.70 -13.91
N ARG A 258 29.59 -1.21 -13.36
CA ARG A 258 29.52 0.13 -12.76
C ARG A 258 30.48 0.30 -11.58
N THR A 259 30.56 -0.70 -10.71
CA THR A 259 31.41 -0.64 -9.51
C THR A 259 32.90 -0.66 -9.89
N GLN A 260 33.28 -1.49 -10.87
CA GLN A 260 34.65 -1.51 -11.43
C GLN A 260 35.02 -0.18 -12.09
N MET A 261 34.11 0.41 -12.88
CA MET A 261 34.32 1.72 -13.51
C MET A 261 34.36 2.89 -12.51
N GLU A 262 33.77 2.74 -11.31
CA GLU A 262 33.86 3.73 -10.22
C GLU A 262 35.13 3.57 -9.37
N GLU A 263 35.76 2.39 -9.37
CA GLU A 263 37.05 2.11 -8.70
C GLU A 263 38.28 2.51 -9.53
N GLU A 264 38.24 2.37 -10.87
CA GLU A 264 39.35 2.74 -11.75
C GLU A 264 39.77 4.24 -11.78
N PRO A 265 38.90 5.25 -11.57
CA PRO A 265 39.32 6.65 -11.65
C PRO A 265 40.04 7.18 -10.41
N ALA A 266 40.19 6.39 -9.33
CA ALA A 266 40.86 6.83 -8.10
C ALA A 266 42.40 6.66 -8.09
N MET A 267 42.99 5.96 -9.06
CA MET A 267 44.43 5.65 -9.09
C MET A 267 45.30 6.58 -9.96
N ALA A 268 44.77 7.70 -10.46
CA ALA A 268 45.56 8.69 -11.18
C ALA A 268 46.08 9.79 -10.24
N VAL A 269 47.00 9.45 -9.34
CA VAL A 269 47.79 10.44 -8.59
C VAL A 269 48.98 10.85 -9.47
N PRO A 270 49.16 12.14 -9.85
CA PRO A 270 50.33 12.55 -10.61
C PRO A 270 51.59 12.46 -9.72
N SER A 271 52.65 11.88 -10.28
CA SER A 271 53.97 11.68 -9.67
C SER A 271 54.58 12.99 -9.16
N THR A 272 55.05 12.97 -7.91
CA THR A 272 55.71 14.08 -7.22
C THR A 272 57.21 14.05 -7.48
N GLU A 273 57.75 15.04 -8.18
CA GLU A 273 59.18 15.40 -8.10
C GLU A 273 59.33 16.92 -8.13
N GLN A 274 59.69 17.51 -6.99
CA GLN A 274 60.67 18.60 -6.88
C GLN A 274 61.06 18.85 -5.41
N GLU A 275 62.29 19.32 -5.25
CA GLU A 275 63.22 19.12 -4.13
C GLU A 275 63.02 20.01 -2.89
N GLN A 276 63.35 19.40 -1.75
CA GLN A 276 63.91 19.87 -0.46
C GLN A 276 64.00 21.39 -0.14
N ASN A 277 63.55 21.78 1.07
CA ASN A 277 64.39 22.50 2.06
C ASN A 277 63.81 22.55 3.49
N PHE A 278 64.67 22.14 4.45
CA PHE A 278 64.82 22.40 5.89
C PHE A 278 63.82 23.28 6.70
N ILE A 279 63.42 22.82 7.91
CA ILE A 279 63.82 23.30 9.27
C ILE A 279 63.13 22.44 10.37
N ILE A 280 63.87 22.16 11.45
CA ILE A 280 63.51 21.36 12.65
C ILE A 280 62.90 22.26 13.74
N GLU A 281 61.93 21.77 14.53
CA GLU A 281 61.92 21.90 16.01
C GLU A 281 60.87 20.98 16.69
N GLN A 282 61.23 20.52 17.89
CA GLN A 282 60.56 19.53 18.75
C GLN A 282 59.44 20.17 19.59
N ASP A 283 58.38 19.43 19.96
CA ASP A 283 58.14 19.11 21.38
C ASP A 283 56.88 18.24 21.67
N THR A 284 57.13 17.25 22.55
CA THR A 284 56.27 16.64 23.60
C THR A 284 54.97 15.85 23.27
N THR A 285 55.01 14.58 23.65
CA THR A 285 53.93 13.60 23.98
C THR A 285 53.29 13.90 25.36
N PRO A 286 52.32 13.12 25.96
CA PRO A 286 51.70 11.83 25.55
C PRO A 286 50.17 11.65 25.78
N ALA A 287 49.65 10.55 25.18
CA ALA A 287 48.69 9.52 25.65
C ALA A 287 47.54 9.83 26.64
N ASN A 288 46.33 9.34 26.33
CA ASN A 288 45.78 8.16 27.01
C ASN A 288 44.51 7.58 26.38
N ASP A 289 44.43 6.25 26.46
CA ASP A 289 43.44 5.31 25.95
C ASP A 289 42.10 5.33 26.69
N ALA A 290 41.03 4.86 26.01
CA ALA A 290 40.05 3.93 26.59
C ALA A 290 39.14 3.32 25.50
N GLU A 291 39.27 2.01 25.29
CA GLU A 291 38.34 1.13 24.58
C GLU A 291 37.04 0.93 25.38
N THR A 292 35.90 0.67 24.72
CA THR A 292 34.91 -0.28 25.23
C THR A 292 34.05 -0.90 24.12
N LYS A 293 33.81 -2.21 24.29
CA LYS A 293 33.25 -3.20 23.37
C LYS A 293 31.72 -3.15 23.24
N VAL A 294 31.28 -3.68 22.09
CA VAL A 294 29.90 -3.98 21.66
C VAL A 294 29.49 -5.35 22.19
N ASP A 295 28.23 -5.49 22.63
CA ASP A 295 27.60 -6.77 22.97
C ASP A 295 26.34 -6.99 22.11
N GLU A 296 26.30 -8.11 21.40
CA GLU A 296 25.17 -8.62 20.61
C GLU A 296 24.27 -9.51 21.48
N LYS A 297 22.95 -9.47 21.23
CA LYS A 297 22.03 -10.52 21.68
C LYS A 297 21.19 -11.04 20.52
N GLN A 298 21.31 -12.35 20.30
CA GLN A 298 20.47 -13.20 19.48
C GLN A 298 19.16 -13.51 20.21
N ASP A 299 18.06 -13.63 19.48
CA ASP A 299 16.88 -14.38 19.94
C ASP A 299 16.26 -15.20 18.79
N ASN A 300 15.92 -16.44 19.15
CA ASN A 300 15.44 -17.54 18.32
C ASN A 300 14.05 -17.31 17.71
N VAL A 301 13.84 -17.80 16.48
CA VAL A 301 12.52 -17.92 15.83
C VAL A 301 12.10 -19.39 15.78
N SER A 302 10.91 -19.69 16.29
CA SER A 302 10.21 -20.96 16.13
C SER A 302 9.41 -20.99 14.82
N THR A 303 9.52 -22.11 14.11
CA THR A 303 8.86 -22.50 12.87
C THR A 303 7.35 -22.69 13.01
N ILE A 304 6.56 -22.12 12.09
CA ILE A 304 5.24 -22.63 11.70
C ILE A 304 5.12 -22.51 10.18
N ASP A 305 4.85 -23.65 9.55
CA ASP A 305 4.77 -23.90 8.13
C ASP A 305 3.31 -23.73 7.66
N PHE A 306 3.05 -22.83 6.70
CA PHE A 306 1.80 -22.82 5.94
C PHE A 306 2.04 -22.34 4.51
N THR A 307 1.80 -23.25 3.59
CA THR A 307 1.89 -23.11 2.13
C THR A 307 0.78 -22.22 1.58
N ASP A 308 1.14 -21.01 1.18
CA ASP A 308 0.58 -20.31 0.01
C ASP A 308 1.67 -19.35 -0.49
N LYS A 309 2.13 -19.55 -1.74
CA LYS A 309 3.37 -18.96 -2.28
C LYS A 309 3.44 -17.44 -2.09
N GLU A 310 4.14 -17.05 -1.04
CA GLU A 310 4.51 -15.70 -0.64
C GLU A 310 5.25 -15.00 -1.78
N PHE A 311 5.01 -13.69 -1.96
CA PHE A 311 5.86 -12.87 -2.81
C PHE A 311 7.17 -12.56 -2.06
N ASP A 312 7.90 -13.61 -1.70
CA ASP A 312 9.21 -13.51 -1.09
C ASP A 312 10.25 -13.26 -2.19
N LEU A 313 11.21 -12.39 -1.89
CA LEU A 313 12.36 -12.03 -2.72
C LEU A 313 13.65 -12.24 -1.92
N SER A 314 13.57 -12.87 -0.75
CA SER A 314 14.71 -13.25 0.08
C SER A 314 15.65 -14.21 -0.65
N ASP A 315 15.09 -15.09 -1.48
CA ASP A 315 15.81 -16.11 -2.26
C ASP A 315 16.55 -15.58 -3.49
N ILE A 316 16.26 -14.35 -3.93
CA ILE A 316 16.97 -13.71 -5.05
C ILE A 316 18.17 -12.95 -4.47
N SER A 317 19.20 -13.68 -4.07
CA SER A 317 20.53 -13.15 -3.81
C SER A 317 21.54 -13.82 -4.74
N HIS A 318 22.55 -13.07 -5.16
CA HIS A 318 23.70 -13.64 -5.85
C HIS A 318 24.35 -14.68 -4.92
N LYS A 319 24.35 -15.96 -5.30
CA LYS A 319 25.26 -16.94 -4.68
C LYS A 319 26.65 -16.59 -5.21
N GLU A 320 27.42 -15.83 -4.44
CA GLU A 320 28.87 -15.80 -4.65
C GLU A 320 29.37 -17.23 -4.48
N LYS A 321 29.96 -17.82 -5.54
CA LYS A 321 30.70 -19.07 -5.42
C LYS A 321 31.70 -18.89 -4.28
N SER A 322 31.72 -19.82 -3.34
CA SER A 322 32.68 -19.74 -2.25
C SER A 322 34.09 -19.76 -2.85
N ARG A 323 35.05 -19.11 -2.19
CA ARG A 323 36.45 -19.13 -2.63
C ARG A 323 36.97 -20.56 -2.83
N GLU A 324 36.43 -21.51 -2.06
CA GLU A 324 36.71 -22.94 -2.16
C GLU A 324 36.17 -23.57 -3.46
N GLU A 325 34.97 -23.20 -3.92
CA GLU A 325 34.41 -23.67 -5.19
C GLU A 325 35.20 -23.13 -6.41
N ILE A 326 35.67 -21.88 -6.33
CA ILE A 326 36.51 -21.29 -7.38
C ILE A 326 37.88 -21.98 -7.45
N ILE A 327 38.47 -22.29 -6.30
CA ILE A 327 39.75 -23.02 -6.22
C ILE A 327 39.59 -24.46 -6.72
N ALA A 328 38.52 -25.15 -6.32
CA ALA A 328 38.26 -26.53 -6.74
C ALA A 328 38.01 -26.65 -8.25
N GLU A 329 37.34 -25.68 -8.87
CA GLU A 329 37.08 -25.67 -10.32
C GLU A 329 38.33 -25.30 -11.13
N ALA A 330 39.21 -24.44 -10.58
CA ALA A 330 40.51 -24.13 -11.16
C ALA A 330 41.49 -25.33 -11.07
N GLU A 331 41.49 -26.06 -9.95
CA GLU A 331 42.29 -27.29 -9.80
C GLU A 331 41.77 -28.41 -10.71
N ALA A 332 40.45 -28.59 -10.82
CA ALA A 332 39.88 -29.60 -11.71
C ALA A 332 40.20 -29.35 -13.18
N ALA A 333 40.24 -28.08 -13.62
CA ALA A 333 40.66 -27.72 -14.97
C ALA A 333 42.16 -27.99 -15.21
N ALA A 334 43.01 -27.68 -14.22
CA ALA A 334 44.45 -27.88 -14.30
C ALA A 334 44.89 -29.36 -14.31
N PHE A 335 44.08 -30.27 -13.75
CA PHE A 335 44.34 -31.72 -13.74
C PHE A 335 43.62 -32.50 -14.85
N SER A 336 42.95 -31.81 -15.78
CA SER A 336 42.25 -32.42 -16.92
C SER A 336 43.03 -32.36 -18.24
N GLU A 337 44.19 -31.68 -18.25
CA GLU A 337 45.16 -31.70 -19.34
C GLU A 337 46.40 -32.49 -18.91
N ASP A 338 46.30 -33.82 -18.92
CA ASP A 338 47.43 -34.75 -19.06
C ASP A 338 46.96 -36.11 -19.62
#